data_AF-A0A7D9DXL4-F1
#
_entry.id   AF-A0A7D9DXL4-F1
#
_cell.length_a   1.000
_cell.length_b   1.000
_cell.length_c   1.000
_cell.angle_alpha   90.00
_cell.angle_beta   90.00
_cell.angle_gamma   90.00
#
_symmetry.space_group_name_H-M   'P 1'
#
loop_
_entity.id
_entity.type
_entity.pdbx_description
1 polymer ?
#
loop_
_entity_poly.entity_id
_entity_poly.type
_entity_poly.pdbx_seq_one_letter_code
_entity_poly.pdbx_strand_id
1 'polypeptide(L)'
;MEGKCEEALMANKFLKAEILRRSNVVKQHSEVISNIEQYSRRDCVEISGLPEESDEDTNALTIKVGSLMVLKINESDISVSHRLPLIHQSQSYSSRLRPRAGAVSNTVDQHPKIMVKFVRRDTKDLFLWQ
;
A
#
# COMPACT_ATOMS: atom_id res chain seq x y z
N MET A 1 29.26 -15.52 -42.40
CA MET A 1 29.17 -14.58 -41.25
C MET A 1 27.97 -13.63 -41.39
N GLU A 2 27.62 -13.17 -42.60
CA GLU A 2 26.47 -12.27 -42.83
C GLU A 2 25.09 -12.87 -42.47
N GLY A 3 24.78 -14.11 -42.86
CA GLY A 3 23.45 -14.70 -42.60
C GLY A 3 23.09 -14.86 -41.11
N LYS A 4 24.09 -15.13 -40.24
CA LYS A 4 23.88 -15.17 -38.78
C LYS A 4 23.59 -13.79 -38.19
N CYS A 5 24.09 -12.73 -38.84
CA CYS A 5 23.88 -11.35 -38.41
C CYS A 5 22.45 -10.88 -38.74
N GLU A 6 21.94 -11.23 -39.92
CA GLU A 6 20.56 -10.95 -40.33
C GLU A 6 19.53 -11.72 -39.49
N GLU A 7 19.79 -13.00 -39.21
CA GLU A 7 18.93 -13.81 -38.34
C GLU A 7 18.86 -13.20 -36.92
N ALA A 8 20.01 -12.79 -36.37
CA ALA A 8 20.07 -12.11 -35.08
C ALA A 8 19.35 -10.75 -35.09
N LEU A 9 19.40 -10.00 -36.19
CA LEU A 9 18.67 -8.73 -36.34
C LEU A 9 17.16 -8.93 -36.37
N MET A 10 16.69 -9.94 -37.11
CA MET A 10 15.27 -10.29 -37.18
C MET A 10 14.75 -10.79 -35.84
N ALA A 11 15.49 -11.67 -35.16
CA ALA A 11 15.17 -12.13 -33.82
C ALA A 11 15.10 -10.96 -32.82
N ASN A 12 16.06 -10.02 -32.86
CA ASN A 12 16.04 -8.83 -32.01
C ASN A 12 14.83 -7.94 -32.28
N LYS A 13 14.44 -7.75 -33.53
CA LYS A 13 13.25 -6.97 -33.90
C LYS A 13 11.98 -7.62 -33.35
N PHE A 14 11.86 -8.94 -33.48
CA PHE A 14 10.73 -9.70 -32.96
C PHE A 14 10.67 -9.65 -31.42
N LEU A 15 11.80 -9.88 -30.75
CA LEU A 15 11.88 -9.83 -29.29
C LEU A 15 11.51 -8.45 -28.74
N LYS A 16 11.95 -7.36 -29.39
CA LYS A 16 11.57 -5.99 -29.00
C LYS A 16 10.06 -5.76 -29.12
N ALA A 17 9.45 -6.24 -30.20
CA ALA A 17 8.00 -6.13 -30.39
C ALA A 17 7.23 -6.91 -29.32
N GLU A 18 7.69 -8.12 -28.97
CA GLU A 18 7.06 -8.94 -27.95
C GLU A 18 7.24 -8.36 -26.54
N ILE A 19 8.41 -7.81 -26.22
CA ILE A 19 8.65 -7.09 -24.95
C ILE A 19 7.69 -5.91 -24.84
N LEU A 20 7.53 -5.12 -25.90
CA LEU A 20 6.61 -3.99 -25.91
C LEU A 20 5.16 -4.44 -25.68
N ARG A 21 4.74 -5.51 -26.37
CA ARG A 21 3.40 -6.10 -26.20
C ARG A 21 3.17 -6.55 -24.76
N ARG A 22 4.10 -7.31 -24.18
CA ARG A 22 4.01 -7.79 -22.80
C ARG A 22 4.01 -6.64 -21.80
N SER A 23 4.86 -5.64 -21.99
CA SER A 23 4.91 -4.44 -21.16
C SER A 23 3.57 -3.71 -21.14
N ASN A 24 2.93 -3.56 -22.30
CA ASN A 24 1.62 -2.94 -22.40
C ASN A 24 0.53 -3.76 -21.67
N VAL A 25 0.55 -5.08 -21.82
CA VAL A 25 -0.39 -5.98 -21.12
C VAL A 25 -0.20 -5.91 -19.60
N VAL A 26 1.05 -5.89 -19.12
CA VAL A 26 1.35 -5.73 -17.68
C VAL A 26 0.84 -4.38 -17.18
N LYS A 27 1.06 -3.31 -17.93
CA LYS A 27 0.56 -1.98 -17.58
C LYS A 27 -0.97 -1.96 -17.48
N GLN A 28 -1.66 -2.52 -18.46
CA GLN A 28 -3.13 -2.62 -18.47
C GLN A 28 -3.66 -3.42 -17.27
N HIS A 29 -3.06 -4.58 -16.98
CA HIS A 29 -3.46 -5.38 -15.82
C HIS A 29 -3.21 -4.62 -14.51
N SER A 30 -2.10 -3.90 -14.38
CA SER A 30 -1.80 -3.08 -13.21
C SER A 30 -2.86 -1.99 -12.99
N GLU A 31 -3.29 -1.31 -14.05
CA GLU A 31 -4.36 -0.31 -14.00
C GLU A 31 -5.70 -0.93 -13.58
N VAL A 32 -6.06 -2.09 -14.14
CA VAL A 32 -7.28 -2.83 -13.77
C VAL A 32 -7.25 -3.27 -12.30
N ILE A 33 -6.13 -3.82 -11.83
CA ILE A 33 -5.96 -4.23 -10.42
C ILE A 33 -6.12 -3.02 -9.51
N SER A 34 -5.43 -1.91 -9.81
CA SER A 34 -5.52 -0.67 -9.03
C SER A 34 -6.97 -0.18 -8.93
N ASN A 35 -7.72 -0.21 -10.03
CA ASN A 35 -9.12 0.18 -10.03
C ASN A 35 -9.99 -0.76 -9.17
N ILE A 36 -9.77 -2.07 -9.24
CA ILE A 36 -10.51 -3.05 -8.41
C ILE A 36 -10.17 -2.86 -6.93
N GLU A 37 -8.90 -2.69 -6.60
CA GLU A 37 -8.43 -2.46 -5.22
C GLU A 37 -9.01 -1.17 -4.63
N GLN A 38 -9.21 -0.12 -5.43
CA GLN A 38 -9.85 1.11 -4.98
C GLN A 38 -11.24 0.85 -4.39
N TYR A 39 -12.03 -0.03 -5.00
CA TYR A 39 -13.33 -0.42 -4.47
C TYR A 39 -13.21 -1.26 -3.20
N SER A 40 -12.17 -2.08 -3.08
CA SER A 40 -11.88 -2.84 -1.85
C SER A 40 -11.42 -1.94 -0.69
N ARG A 41 -10.67 -0.87 -0.97
CA ARG A 41 -10.18 0.10 0.05
C ARG A 41 -11.25 1.10 0.47
N ARG A 42 -12.38 1.14 -0.25
CA ARG A 42 -13.46 2.11 -0.06
C ARG A 42 -14.11 2.06 1.32
N ASP A 43 -14.09 0.88 1.93
CA ASP A 43 -14.65 0.58 3.26
C ASP A 43 -13.55 0.52 4.34
N CYS A 44 -12.32 0.90 4.01
CA CYS A 44 -11.19 0.90 4.93
C CYS A 44 -10.85 2.30 5.46
N VAL A 45 -10.38 2.37 6.70
CA VAL A 45 -9.78 3.55 7.33
C VAL A 45 -8.37 3.21 7.77
N GLU A 46 -7.47 4.17 7.61
CA GLU A 46 -6.11 4.11 8.12
C GLU A 46 -6.00 4.99 9.37
N ILE A 47 -5.52 4.41 10.47
CA ILE A 47 -5.28 5.12 11.73
C ILE A 47 -3.76 5.19 11.95
N SER A 48 -3.22 6.41 12.04
CA SER A 48 -1.80 6.68 12.22
C SER A 48 -1.49 7.32 13.57
N GLY A 49 -0.26 7.19 14.05
CA GLY A 49 0.23 7.88 15.25
C GLY A 49 -0.06 7.16 16.57
N LEU A 50 -0.55 5.91 16.51
CA LEU A 50 -0.78 5.09 17.69
C LEU A 50 0.45 4.23 17.99
N PRO A 51 0.98 4.24 19.23
CA PRO A 51 2.07 3.35 19.63
C PRO A 51 1.68 1.88 19.45
N GLU A 52 2.66 1.04 19.18
CA GLU A 52 2.48 -0.40 19.08
C GLU A 52 2.75 -1.04 20.44
N GLU A 53 1.82 -1.87 20.90
CA GLU A 53 1.96 -2.65 22.13
C GLU A 53 2.00 -4.15 21.80
N SER A 54 2.69 -4.93 22.65
CA SER A 54 2.69 -6.39 22.52
C SER A 54 1.30 -6.94 22.83
N ASP A 55 0.81 -7.87 22.00
CA ASP A 55 -0.53 -8.47 22.09
C ASP A 55 -1.69 -7.46 22.03
N GLU A 56 -1.52 -6.38 21.27
CA GLU A 56 -2.57 -5.37 21.12
C GLU A 56 -3.83 -5.89 20.42
N ASP A 57 -4.98 -5.46 20.93
CA ASP A 57 -6.27 -5.63 20.25
C ASP A 57 -6.55 -4.40 19.38
N THR A 58 -6.29 -4.55 18.08
CA THR A 58 -6.51 -3.51 17.08
C THR A 58 -7.99 -3.13 16.91
N ASN A 59 -8.93 -4.04 17.21
CA ASN A 59 -10.36 -3.73 17.18
C ASN A 59 -10.74 -2.84 18.38
N ALA A 60 -10.32 -3.22 19.59
CA ALA A 60 -10.54 -2.41 20.79
C ALA A 60 -9.92 -1.01 20.67
N LEU A 61 -8.74 -0.91 20.07
CA LEU A 61 -8.08 0.37 19.82
C LEU A 61 -8.84 1.23 18.81
N THR A 62 -9.39 0.62 17.76
CA THR A 62 -10.27 1.30 16.80
C THR A 62 -11.53 1.84 17.46
N ILE A 63 -12.19 1.05 18.31
CA ILE A 63 -13.38 1.45 19.07
C ILE A 63 -13.03 2.62 20.01
N LYS A 64 -11.87 2.57 20.66
CA LYS A 64 -11.37 3.64 21.53
C LYS A 64 -11.15 4.95 20.76
N VAL A 65 -10.52 4.88 19.59
CA VAL A 65 -10.33 6.05 18.70
C VAL A 65 -11.68 6.60 18.25
N GLY A 66 -12.61 5.75 17.83
CA GLY A 66 -13.97 6.13 17.47
C GLY A 66 -14.71 6.82 18.63
N SER A 67 -14.56 6.30 19.85
CA SER A 67 -15.17 6.88 21.05
C SER A 67 -14.62 8.28 21.36
N LEU A 68 -13.32 8.51 21.14
CA LEU A 68 -12.71 9.84 21.27
C LEU A 68 -13.26 10.84 20.24
N MET A 69 -13.66 10.33 19.07
CA MET A 69 -14.36 11.10 18.03
C MET A 69 -15.88 11.14 18.25
N VAL A 70 -16.41 10.72 19.41
CA VAL A 70 -17.87 10.72 19.68
C VAL A 70 -18.66 9.81 18.72
N LEU A 71 -18.01 8.81 18.12
CA LEU A 71 -18.62 7.82 17.25
C LEU A 71 -19.03 6.58 18.05
N LYS A 72 -20.22 6.05 17.77
CA LYS A 72 -20.69 4.77 18.34
C LYS A 72 -20.33 3.64 17.38
N ILE A 73 -19.18 3.02 17.60
CA ILE A 73 -18.72 1.85 16.84
C ILE A 73 -18.70 0.65 17.77
N ASN A 74 -19.26 -0.45 17.29
CA ASN A 74 -19.22 -1.73 17.97
C ASN A 74 -18.26 -2.69 17.25
N GLU A 75 -17.89 -3.76 17.94
CA GLU A 75 -17.08 -4.84 17.37
C GLU A 75 -17.69 -5.42 16.08
N SER A 76 -19.02 -5.54 16.03
CA SER A 76 -19.76 -6.05 14.86
C SER A 76 -19.67 -5.16 13.63
N ASP A 77 -19.28 -3.90 13.80
CA ASP A 77 -19.11 -2.96 12.69
C ASP A 77 -17.73 -3.12 12.03
N ILE A 78 -16.79 -3.80 12.69
CA ILE A 78 -15.44 -4.08 12.20
C ILE A 78 -15.43 -5.45 11.55
N SER A 79 -15.04 -5.51 10.28
CA SER A 79 -14.85 -6.78 9.57
C SER A 79 -13.48 -7.38 9.87
N VAL A 80 -12.44 -6.56 9.77
CA VAL A 80 -11.03 -6.93 10.00
C VAL A 80 -10.29 -5.68 10.43
N SER A 81 -9.41 -5.79 11.42
CA SER A 81 -8.37 -4.79 11.64
C SER A 81 -7.01 -5.44 11.90
N HIS A 82 -5.95 -4.75 11.51
CA HIS A 82 -4.57 -5.19 11.71
C HIS A 82 -3.59 -4.02 11.51
N ARG A 83 -2.38 -4.15 12.07
CA ARG A 83 -1.27 -3.26 11.75
C ARG A 83 -0.76 -3.54 10.33
N LEU A 84 -0.57 -2.47 9.57
CA LEU A 84 0.15 -2.50 8.31
C LEU A 84 1.64 -2.67 8.61
N PRO A 85 2.34 -3.57 7.90
CA PRO A 85 3.77 -3.72 8.07
C PRO A 85 4.47 -2.40 7.78
N LEU A 86 5.48 -2.06 8.57
CA LEU A 86 6.42 -1.00 8.21
C LEU A 86 7.08 -1.42 6.91
N ILE A 87 6.65 -0.80 5.80
CA ILE A 87 7.41 -0.86 4.56
C ILE A 87 8.68 -0.08 4.86
N HIS A 88 9.72 -0.78 5.34
CA HIS A 88 11.08 -0.36 5.09
C HIS A 88 11.12 -0.23 3.58
N GLN A 89 10.98 0.99 3.06
CA GLN A 89 11.27 1.25 1.66
C GLN A 89 12.61 0.59 1.45
N SER A 90 12.63 -0.53 0.72
CA SER A 90 13.84 -1.25 0.42
C SER A 90 14.78 -0.16 -0.06
N GLN A 91 15.82 0.14 0.73
CA GLN A 91 16.71 1.25 0.42
C GLN A 91 17.05 1.11 -1.04
N SER A 92 16.50 2.00 -1.87
CA SER A 92 16.74 1.91 -3.29
C SER A 92 18.26 1.94 -3.43
N TYR A 93 18.83 1.21 -4.38
CA TYR A 93 20.28 1.27 -4.59
C TYR A 93 20.75 2.74 -4.73
N SER A 94 19.87 3.61 -5.22
CA SER A 94 20.02 5.07 -5.26
C SER A 94 20.13 5.76 -3.88
N SER A 95 19.36 5.34 -2.87
CA SER A 95 19.41 5.93 -1.53
C SER A 95 20.69 5.59 -0.75
N ARG A 96 21.38 4.50 -1.12
CA ARG A 96 22.69 4.13 -0.55
C ARG A 96 23.87 4.93 -1.11
N LEU A 97 23.73 5.51 -2.30
CA LEU A 97 24.80 6.26 -2.97
C LEU A 97 24.86 7.75 -2.61
N ARG A 98 23.93 8.25 -1.80
CA ARG A 98 23.97 9.62 -1.28
C ARG A 98 23.75 9.62 0.24
N PRO A 99 24.82 9.43 1.04
CA PRO A 99 24.79 9.90 2.41
C PRO A 99 24.74 11.43 2.34
N ARG A 100 23.54 12.01 2.42
CA ARG A 100 23.39 13.44 2.64
C ARG A 100 23.84 13.68 4.09
N ALA A 101 25.11 13.99 4.27
CA ALA A 101 25.64 14.45 5.54
C ALA A 101 24.77 15.62 6.02
N GLY A 102 24.05 15.42 7.13
CA GLY A 102 23.12 16.41 7.69
C GLY A 102 21.62 16.12 7.51
N ALA A 103 21.21 15.00 6.91
CA ALA A 103 19.85 14.51 7.10
C ALA A 103 19.76 13.88 8.50
N VAL A 104 19.40 14.69 9.49
CA VAL A 104 18.90 14.18 10.77
C VAL A 104 17.75 13.25 10.41
N SER A 105 17.95 11.96 10.67
CA SER A 105 16.91 10.96 10.55
C SER A 105 15.82 11.34 11.54
N ASN A 106 14.80 12.08 11.10
CA ASN A 106 13.52 12.17 11.79
C ASN A 106 12.85 10.79 11.69
N THR A 107 13.45 9.76 12.27
CA THR A 107 12.87 8.44 12.52
C THR A 107 12.14 8.43 13.87
N VAL A 108 11.73 9.60 14.34
CA VAL A 108 10.90 9.73 15.53
C VAL A 108 9.54 9.14 15.18
N ASP A 109 9.27 7.96 15.74
CA ASP A 109 7.93 7.42 15.99
C ASP A 109 7.05 7.15 14.77
N GLN A 110 7.63 6.54 13.73
CA GLN A 110 6.79 5.96 12.68
C GLN A 110 6.22 4.62 13.17
N HIS A 111 5.17 4.70 13.98
CA HIS A 111 4.41 3.53 14.41
C HIS A 111 3.69 2.91 13.19
N PRO A 112 3.66 1.57 13.07
CA PRO A 112 2.92 0.93 12.01
C PRO A 112 1.45 1.35 12.08
N LYS A 113 0.84 1.67 10.93
CA LYS A 113 -0.52 2.20 10.89
C LYS A 113 -1.52 1.06 11.09
N ILE A 114 -2.69 1.33 11.64
CA ILE A 114 -3.77 0.34 11.69
C ILE A 114 -4.64 0.51 10.45
N MET A 115 -4.87 -0.58 9.73
CA MET A 115 -5.90 -0.63 8.69
C MET A 115 -7.13 -1.33 9.26
N VAL A 116 -8.26 -0.64 9.21
CA VAL A 116 -9.56 -1.14 9.65
C VAL A 116 -10.47 -1.24 8.45
N LYS A 117 -11.06 -2.40 8.21
CA LYS A 117 -12.15 -2.58 7.25
C LYS A 117 -13.47 -2.65 8.00
N PHE A 118 -14.42 -1.79 7.65
CA PHE A 118 -15.77 -1.81 8.22
C PHE A 118 -16.67 -2.76 7.43
N VAL A 119 -17.63 -3.38 8.14
CA VAL A 119 -18.69 -4.20 7.52
C VAL A 119 -19.60 -3.31 6.67
N ARG A 120 -19.88 -2.10 7.17
CA ARG A 120 -20.76 -1.15 6.51
C ARG A 120 -20.07 0.17 6.24
N ARG A 121 -20.34 0.69 5.05
CA ARG A 121 -19.72 1.91 4.53
C ARG A 121 -20.16 3.17 5.26
N ASP A 122 -21.42 3.22 5.69
CA ASP A 122 -21.95 4.35 6.44
C ASP A 122 -21.22 4.54 7.77
N THR A 123 -20.88 3.45 8.46
CA THR A 123 -20.06 3.51 9.69
C THR A 123 -18.67 4.10 9.41
N LYS A 124 -18.06 3.73 8.29
CA LYS A 124 -16.76 4.27 7.87
C LYS A 124 -16.85 5.74 7.49
N ASP A 125 -17.91 6.17 6.82
CA ASP A 125 -18.05 7.56 6.39
C ASP A 125 -18.18 8.51 7.61
N LEU A 126 -18.73 8.05 8.74
CA LEU A 126 -18.74 8.81 10.00
C LEU A 126 -17.32 9.13 10.53
N PHE A 127 -16.34 8.27 10.28
CA PHE A 127 -14.94 8.49 10.67
C PHE A 127 -14.24 9.60 9.88
N LEU A 128 -14.75 9.96 8.69
CA LEU A 128 -14.08 10.89 7.78
C LEU A 128 -14.82 12.22 7.62
N TRP A 129 -15.98 12.39 8.25
CA TRP A 129 -16.87 13.55 8.09
C TRP A 129 -16.84 14.54 9.28
N GLN A 130 -15.78 14.52 10.10
CA GLN A 130 -15.57 15.52 11.17
C GLN A 130 -14.66 16.67 10.76
#